data_AF-T0Z2G5-F1
#
_entry.id   AF-T0Z2G5-F1
#
_cell.length_a   1.000
_cell.length_b   1.000
_cell.length_c   1.000
_cell.angle_alpha   90.00
_cell.angle_beta   90.00
_cell.angle_gamma   90.00
#
_symmetry.space_group_name_H-M   'P 1'
#
loop_
_entity.id
_entity.type
_entity.pdbx_description
1 polymer ?
#
loop_
_entity_poly.entity_id
_entity_poly.type
_entity_poly.pdbx_seq_one_letter_code
_entity_poly.pdbx_strand_id
1 'polypeptide(L)'
;MSSIQVDSVRDAPGGRRVRPSTPEDGPAIVALMRQAGLQPHTEPEHLDWKYWRPRPDWQGSRSFVITEGRELLAHGAVVPGTMHWGTRQGRVIHMIDWARAARPPGRRAPDEASRAPERFPARQSAAA
;
A
#
# COMPACT_ATOMS: atom_id res chain seq x y z
N MET A 1 16.58 -3.86 20.20
CA MET A 1 15.36 -4.37 19.55
C MET A 1 14.37 -3.23 19.48
N SER A 2 14.15 -2.63 18.31
CA SER A 2 13.20 -1.52 18.15
C SER A 2 12.02 -2.04 17.33
N SER A 3 10.90 -2.29 18.01
CA SER A 3 9.63 -2.63 17.39
C SER A 3 9.04 -1.34 16.84
N ILE A 4 8.78 -1.27 15.53
CA ILE A 4 7.93 -0.20 14.98
C ILE A 4 6.51 -0.55 15.41
N GLN A 5 6.03 0.08 16.49
CA GLN A 5 4.62 0.10 16.81
C GLN A 5 3.93 0.99 15.78
N VAL A 6 3.16 0.37 14.89
CA VAL A 6 2.18 1.10 14.08
C VAL A 6 1.02 1.39 15.02
N ASP A 7 0.94 2.63 15.51
CA ASP A 7 -0.17 3.06 16.35
C ASP A 7 -1.51 2.77 15.66
N SER A 8 -2.35 2.00 16.33
CA SER A 8 -3.70 1.70 15.88
C SER A 8 -4.51 3.00 15.90
N VAL A 9 -4.67 3.62 14.72
CA VAL A 9 -5.60 4.73 14.54
C VAL A 9 -7.02 4.24 14.89
N ARG A 10 -7.74 5.00 15.71
CA ARG A 10 -9.05 4.67 16.32
C ARG A 10 -10.10 4.15 15.31
N ASP A 11 -10.92 3.20 15.75
CA ASP A 11 -12.10 2.69 15.03
C ASP A 11 -13.20 3.76 15.04
N ALA A 12 -13.12 4.71 14.12
CA ALA A 12 -14.31 5.45 13.70
C ALA A 12 -15.04 4.60 12.64
N PRO A 13 -16.38 4.60 12.60
CA PRO A 13 -17.11 4.11 11.43
C PRO A 13 -16.63 4.89 10.19
N GLY A 14 -16.04 4.19 9.22
CA GLY A 14 -15.37 4.83 8.05
C GLY A 14 -13.86 5.08 8.22
N GLY A 15 -13.24 4.57 9.28
CA GLY A 15 -11.79 4.64 9.49
C GLY A 15 -11.06 3.66 8.58
N ARG A 16 -10.13 4.16 7.76
CA ARG A 16 -9.21 3.33 6.98
C ARG A 16 -8.10 2.79 7.87
N ARG A 17 -7.82 1.50 7.77
CA ARG A 17 -6.76 0.80 8.50
C ARG A 17 -5.74 0.23 7.54
N VAL A 18 -4.46 0.34 7.88
CA VAL A 18 -3.39 -0.41 7.21
C VAL A 18 -3.03 -1.60 8.09
N ARG A 19 -3.00 -2.80 7.53
CA ARG A 19 -2.58 -4.01 8.25
C ARG A 19 -1.85 -4.97 7.31
N PRO A 20 -1.03 -5.90 7.84
CA PRO A 20 -0.62 -7.08 7.10
C PRO A 20 -1.83 -7.80 6.50
N SER A 21 -1.67 -8.31 5.28
CA SER A 21 -2.62 -9.28 4.75
C SER A 21 -2.42 -10.65 5.39
N THR A 22 -3.46 -11.47 5.33
CA THR A 22 -3.43 -12.88 5.70
C THR A 22 -3.82 -13.75 4.51
N PRO A 23 -3.58 -15.07 4.54
CA PRO A 23 -4.02 -15.97 3.47
C PRO A 23 -5.51 -15.86 3.14
N GLU A 24 -6.35 -15.54 4.13
CA GLU A 24 -7.79 -15.33 3.97
C GLU A 24 -8.13 -14.11 3.10
N ASP A 25 -7.24 -13.10 3.02
CA ASP A 25 -7.42 -11.95 2.13
C ASP A 25 -7.14 -12.31 0.66
N GLY A 26 -6.53 -13.46 0.37
CA GLY A 26 -6.06 -13.87 -0.96
C GLY A 26 -7.09 -13.72 -2.08
N PRO A 27 -8.31 -14.28 -1.94
CA PRO A 27 -9.36 -14.12 -2.95
C PRO A 27 -9.74 -12.66 -3.22
N ALA A 28 -9.80 -11.83 -2.18
CA ALA A 28 -10.17 -10.42 -2.31
C ALA A 28 -9.02 -9.58 -2.90
N ILE A 29 -7.77 -9.90 -2.59
CA ILE A 29 -6.57 -9.31 -3.23
C ILE A 29 -6.55 -9.64 -4.74
N VAL A 30 -6.85 -10.89 -5.12
CA VAL A 30 -6.96 -11.29 -6.52
C VAL A 30 -8.09 -10.54 -7.23
N ALA A 31 -9.26 -10.44 -6.59
CA ALA A 31 -10.39 -9.70 -7.14
C ALA A 31 -10.05 -8.21 -7.34
N LEU A 32 -9.39 -7.58 -6.36
CA LEU A 32 -8.94 -6.18 -6.43
C LEU A 32 -7.98 -5.94 -7.60
N MET A 33 -6.98 -6.81 -7.79
CA MET A 33 -6.04 -6.72 -8.89
C MET A 33 -6.72 -6.89 -10.26
N ARG A 34 -7.66 -7.86 -10.37
CA ARG A 34 -8.45 -8.04 -11.59
C ARG A 34 -9.33 -6.83 -11.92
N GLN A 35 -9.98 -6.24 -10.91
CA GLN A 35 -10.76 -5.01 -11.06
C GLN A 35 -9.90 -3.83 -11.53
N ALA A 36 -8.62 -3.79 -11.14
CA ALA A 36 -7.65 -2.82 -11.61
C ALA A 36 -7.08 -3.13 -13.02
N GLY A 37 -7.56 -4.19 -13.69
CA GLY A 37 -7.11 -4.59 -15.03
C GLY A 37 -5.81 -5.39 -15.04
N LEU A 38 -5.35 -5.89 -13.89
CA LEU A 38 -4.14 -6.71 -13.80
C LEU A 38 -4.45 -8.20 -13.99
N GLN A 39 -3.40 -8.99 -14.28
CA GLN A 39 -3.46 -10.45 -14.41
C GLN A 39 -2.68 -11.10 -13.25
N PRO A 40 -3.26 -11.17 -12.04
CA PRO A 40 -2.58 -11.76 -10.90
C PRO A 40 -2.49 -13.29 -11.02
N HIS A 41 -1.42 -13.87 -10.47
CA HIS A 41 -1.41 -15.29 -10.10
C HIS A 41 -2.61 -15.59 -9.19
N THR A 42 -3.21 -16.77 -9.33
CA THR A 42 -4.41 -17.16 -8.57
C THR A 42 -4.25 -18.42 -7.75
N GLU A 43 -3.18 -19.16 -7.98
CA GLU A 43 -2.91 -20.43 -7.34
C GLU A 43 -2.50 -20.15 -5.89
N PRO A 44 -3.12 -20.80 -4.88
CA PRO A 44 -2.82 -20.54 -3.48
C PRO A 44 -1.33 -20.66 -3.13
N GLU A 45 -0.63 -21.62 -3.76
CA GLU A 45 0.80 -21.86 -3.57
C GLU A 45 1.66 -20.69 -4.06
N HIS A 46 1.28 -20.06 -5.18
CA HIS A 46 1.95 -18.86 -5.68
C HIS A 46 1.71 -17.66 -4.77
N LEU A 47 0.49 -17.50 -4.26
CA LEU A 47 0.15 -16.42 -3.33
C LEU A 47 0.87 -16.59 -1.99
N ASP A 48 0.90 -17.81 -1.44
CA ASP A 48 1.67 -18.16 -0.24
C ASP A 48 3.14 -17.81 -0.39
N TRP A 49 3.78 -18.28 -1.45
CA TRP A 49 5.18 -17.98 -1.71
C TRP A 49 5.43 -16.47 -1.83
N LYS A 50 4.57 -15.75 -2.56
CA LYS A 50 4.72 -14.30 -2.75
C LYS A 50 4.51 -13.49 -1.47
N TYR A 51 3.52 -13.82 -0.65
CA TYR A 51 3.01 -12.89 0.36
C TYR A 51 3.22 -13.34 1.81
N TRP A 52 3.04 -14.62 2.12
CA TRP A 52 2.87 -15.07 3.51
C TRP A 52 3.96 -16.02 3.99
N ARG A 53 4.58 -16.78 3.09
CA ARG A 53 5.66 -17.70 3.45
C ARG A 53 6.80 -16.94 4.15
N PRO A 54 7.24 -17.36 5.35
CA PRO A 54 8.38 -16.73 6.00
C PRO A 54 9.63 -16.79 5.13
N ARG A 55 10.48 -15.76 5.20
CA ARG A 55 11.78 -15.75 4.55
C ARG A 55 12.89 -15.38 5.53
N PRO A 56 14.05 -16.06 5.48
CA PRO A 56 15.15 -15.77 6.41
C PRO A 56 15.79 -14.39 6.18
N ASP A 57 15.65 -13.82 4.99
CA ASP A 57 16.20 -12.52 4.60
C ASP A 57 15.29 -11.33 4.94
N TRP A 58 14.10 -11.58 5.53
CA TRP A 58 13.12 -10.53 5.82
C TRP A 58 12.35 -10.79 7.11
N GLN A 59 12.37 -9.81 8.00
CA GLN A 59 11.60 -9.83 9.23
C GLN A 59 10.31 -9.02 9.04
N GLY A 60 9.16 -9.69 9.18
CA GLY A 60 7.85 -9.07 9.11
C GLY A 60 7.08 -9.40 7.83
N SER A 61 5.93 -8.75 7.67
CA SER A 61 5.00 -8.99 6.57
C SER A 61 5.54 -8.47 5.23
N ARG A 62 5.19 -9.17 4.15
CA ARG A 62 5.54 -8.80 2.77
C ARG A 62 4.34 -8.31 1.96
N SER A 63 3.13 -8.43 2.50
CA SER A 63 1.90 -8.01 1.85
C SER A 63 1.05 -7.24 2.87
N PHE A 64 0.52 -6.11 2.42
CA PHE A 64 -0.25 -5.19 3.23
C PHE A 64 -1.51 -4.78 2.49
N VAL A 65 -2.53 -4.49 3.28
CA VAL A 65 -3.83 -4.07 2.79
C VAL A 65 -4.32 -2.82 3.50
N ILE A 66 -5.07 -2.00 2.77
CA ILE A 66 -5.87 -0.92 3.34
C ILE A 66 -7.31 -1.41 3.41
N THR A 67 -7.92 -1.36 4.59
CA THR A 67 -9.30 -1.80 4.81
C THR A 67 -10.17 -0.67 5.34
N GLU A 68 -11.46 -0.69 5.00
CA GLU A 68 -12.51 0.10 5.65
C GLU A 68 -13.60 -0.88 6.12
N GLY A 69 -13.67 -1.11 7.43
CA GLY A 69 -14.44 -2.23 7.97
C GLY A 69 -13.93 -3.57 7.45
N ARG A 70 -14.78 -4.31 6.73
CA ARG A 70 -14.44 -5.59 6.09
C ARG A 70 -14.01 -5.46 4.63
N GLU A 71 -14.09 -4.26 4.05
CA GLU A 71 -13.78 -4.02 2.65
C GLU A 71 -12.29 -3.78 2.44
N LEU A 72 -11.73 -4.40 1.40
CA LEU A 72 -10.35 -4.21 0.94
C LEU A 72 -10.30 -3.07 -0.08
N LEU A 73 -9.71 -1.94 0.32
CA LEU A 73 -9.60 -0.75 -0.52
C LEU A 73 -8.33 -0.72 -1.37
N ALA A 74 -7.25 -1.30 -0.86
CA ALA A 74 -5.97 -1.37 -1.57
C ALA A 74 -5.13 -2.55 -1.09
N HIS A 75 -4.23 -3.00 -1.95
CA HIS A 75 -3.20 -4.00 -1.68
C HIS A 75 -1.86 -3.48 -2.17
N GLY A 76 -0.79 -3.83 -1.48
CA GLY A 76 0.58 -3.66 -1.93
C GLY A 76 1.48 -4.70 -1.28
N ALA A 77 2.42 -5.24 -2.05
CA ALA A 77 3.36 -6.23 -1.56
C ALA A 77 4.80 -5.85 -1.92
N VAL A 78 5.74 -6.50 -1.25
CA VAL A 78 7.16 -6.27 -1.41
C VAL A 78 7.93 -7.58 -1.53
N VAL A 79 8.96 -7.56 -2.39
CA VAL A 79 9.98 -8.60 -2.47
C VAL A 79 11.29 -8.03 -1.94
N PRO A 80 11.81 -8.56 -0.83
CA PRO A 80 13.12 -8.18 -0.34
C PRO A 80 14.21 -8.74 -1.25
N GLY A 81 15.30 -7.98 -1.40
CA GLY A 81 16.44 -8.41 -2.18
C GLY A 81 17.74 -7.77 -1.75
N THR A 82 18.83 -8.24 -2.36
CA THR A 82 20.16 -7.63 -2.24
C THR A 82 20.61 -7.22 -3.63
N MET A 83 21.00 -5.95 -3.76
CA MET A 83 21.53 -5.40 -5.00
C MET A 83 23.04 -5.25 -4.87
N HIS A 84 23.78 -5.72 -5.87
CA HIS A 84 25.22 -5.58 -5.98
C HIS A 84 25.56 -4.54 -7.06
N TRP A 85 26.50 -3.64 -6.76
CA TRP A 85 27.05 -2.70 -7.74
C TRP A 85 28.54 -2.46 -7.50
N GLY A 86 29.37 -2.89 -8.45
CA GLY A 86 30.82 -2.97 -8.25
C GLY A 86 31.16 -3.84 -7.03
N THR A 87 31.93 -3.30 -6.09
CA THR A 87 32.28 -3.97 -4.82
C THR A 87 31.28 -3.70 -3.69
N ARG A 88 30.17 -3.01 -3.95
CA ARG A 88 29.18 -2.63 -2.95
C ARG A 88 27.96 -3.56 -3.00
N GLN A 89 27.33 -3.70 -1.83
CA GLN A 89 26.05 -4.38 -1.68
C GLN A 89 25.08 -3.52 -0.88
N GLY A 90 23.79 -3.62 -1.18
CA GLY A 90 22.73 -2.93 -0.45
C GLY A 90 21.44 -3.74 -0.40
N ARG A 91 20.69 -3.59 0.69
CA ARG A 91 19.33 -4.14 0.81
C ARG A 91 18.38 -3.31 -0.04
N VAL A 92 17.54 -3.98 -0.81
CA VAL A 92 16.53 -3.35 -1.65
C VAL A 92 15.15 -3.96 -1.39
N ILE A 93 14.12 -3.18 -1.69
CA ILE A 93 12.73 -3.59 -1.66
C ILE A 93 12.18 -3.38 -3.06
N HIS A 94 11.74 -4.46 -3.70
CA HIS A 94 10.99 -4.38 -4.95
C HIS A 94 9.50 -4.40 -4.64
N MET A 95 8.81 -3.28 -4.86
CA MET A 95 7.35 -3.23 -4.69
C MET A 95 6.66 -3.94 -5.84
N ILE A 96 5.69 -4.79 -5.51
CA ILE A 96 4.92 -5.60 -6.46
C ILE A 96 3.43 -5.55 -6.15
N ASP A 97 2.62 -6.00 -7.12
CA ASP A 97 1.22 -6.36 -6.93
C ASP A 97 0.38 -5.27 -6.25
N TRP A 98 0.65 -4.00 -6.55
CA TRP A 98 -0.11 -2.87 -6.04
C TRP A 98 -1.42 -2.67 -6.80
N ALA A 99 -2.52 -2.53 -6.07
CA ALA A 99 -3.82 -2.22 -6.65
C ALA A 99 -4.67 -1.45 -5.65
N ARG A 100 -5.60 -0.64 -6.16
CA ARG A 100 -6.65 -0.02 -5.36
C ARG A 100 -8.00 -0.25 -6.00
N ALA A 101 -9.03 -0.35 -5.17
CA ALA A 101 -10.40 -0.42 -5.65
C ALA A 101 -10.71 0.85 -6.43
N ALA A 102 -11.38 0.71 -7.57
CA ALA A 102 -11.98 1.85 -8.23
C ALA A 102 -13.00 2.47 -7.26
N ARG A 103 -13.00 3.79 -7.14
CA ARG A 103 -14.01 4.46 -6.31
C ARG A 103 -15.40 4.12 -6.88
N PRO A 104 -16.33 3.59 -6.08
CA PRO A 104 -17.67 3.31 -6.58
C PRO A 104 -18.31 4.61 -7.12
N PRO A 105 -19.09 4.54 -8.21
CA PRO A 105 -19.86 5.69 -8.70
C PRO A 105 -20.73 6.26 -7.56
N GLY A 106 -20.66 7.58 -7.32
CA GLY A 106 -21.50 8.26 -6.33
C GLY A 106 -20.85 8.60 -4.99
N ARG A 107 -19.65 8.08 -4.64
CA ARG A 107 -18.95 8.47 -3.41
C ARG A 107 -18.23 9.81 -3.63
N ARG A 108 -18.78 10.96 -3.19
CA ARG A 108 -18.13 12.29 -3.34
C ARG A 108 -16.71 12.30 -2.78
N ALA A 109 -15.81 13.04 -3.43
CA ALA A 109 -14.52 13.36 -2.81
C ALA A 109 -14.79 14.21 -1.56
N PRO A 110 -13.96 14.13 -0.50
CA PRO A 110 -13.98 15.15 0.54
C PRO A 110 -13.87 16.50 -0.15
N ASP A 111 -14.76 17.42 0.19
CA ASP A 111 -14.92 18.72 -0.48
C ASP A 111 -13.56 19.39 -0.71
N GLU A 112 -13.18 19.52 -1.97
CA GLU A 112 -12.07 20.39 -2.40
C GLU A 112 -12.38 21.86 -2.06
N ALA A 113 -13.62 22.16 -1.66
CA ALA A 113 -14.10 23.45 -1.16
C ALA A 113 -13.49 23.89 0.18
N SER A 114 -12.75 23.04 0.90
CA SER A 114 -12.00 23.47 2.10
C SER A 114 -10.54 23.85 1.81
N ARG A 115 -10.03 23.66 0.59
CA ARG A 115 -8.76 24.27 0.18
C ARG A 115 -9.07 25.72 -0.19
N ALA A 116 -8.95 26.62 0.78
CA ALA A 116 -8.77 28.03 0.45
C ALA A 116 -7.64 28.12 -0.59
N PRO A 117 -7.82 28.86 -1.70
CA PRO A 117 -6.73 29.05 -2.64
C PRO A 117 -5.57 29.68 -1.85
N GLU A 118 -4.44 28.97 -1.78
CA GLU A 118 -3.20 29.60 -1.31
C GLU A 118 -2.93 30.78 -2.22
N ARG A 119 -3.22 31.99 -1.71
CA ARG A 119 -2.75 33.22 -2.32
C ARG A 119 -1.24 33.21 -2.16
N PHE A 120 -0.54 32.77 -3.20
CA PHE A 120 0.88 33.04 -3.32
C PHE A 120 1.08 34.55 -3.22
N PRO A 121 1.87 35.07 -2.26
CA PRO A 121 2.21 36.48 -2.26
C PRO A 121 2.99 36.78 -3.54
N ALA A 122 2.58 37.85 -4.24
CA ALA A 122 3.27 38.33 -5.43
C ALA A 122 4.76 38.50 -5.11
N ARG A 123 5.62 37.92 -5.96
CA ARG A 123 7.06 38.15 -5.90
C ARG A 123 7.29 39.66 -5.97
N GLN A 124 7.82 40.24 -4.90
CA GLN A 124 8.45 41.55 -5.01
C GLN A 124 9.70 41.36 -5.87
N SER A 125 9.65 41.93 -7.08
CA SER A 125 10.83 42.07 -7.92
C SER A 125 11.74 43.10 -7.27
N ALA A 126 12.78 42.65 -6.58
CA ALA A 126 13.88 43.53 -6.21
C ALA A 126 14.76 43.73 -7.45
N ALA A 127 14.62 44.90 -8.06
CA ALA A 127 15.64 45.45 -8.95
C ALA A 127 16.78 45.99 -8.09
N ALA A 128 18.00 45.53 -8.37
CA ALA A 128 19.25 46.25 -8.18
C ALA A 128 20.30 45.62 -9.11
#